data_AF-L0IG62-F1
#
_entry.id   AF-L0IG62-F1
#
_cell.length_a   1.000
_cell.length_b   1.000
_cell.length_c   1.000
_cell.angle_alpha   90.00
_cell.angle_beta   90.00
_cell.angle_gamma   90.00
#
_symmetry.space_group_name_H-M   'P 1'
#
loop_
_entity.id
_entity.type
_entity.pdbx_description
1 polymer ?
#
loop_
_entity_poly.entity_id
_entity_poly.type
_entity_poly.pdbx_seq_one_letter_code
_entity_poly.pdbx_strand_id
1 'polypeptide(L)'
;MSKNGIRYSEEFKKQVIKLYHSGQPVLNLSREYGVATVTIYKWIKQFSPVQVSDNEEINVKEYQAMKKRIAELEMEYEILKKATAIFARKRYMKLLHSSKIQSSIYCKINLQSFKIP
;
A
#
# COMPACT_ATOMS: atom_id res chain seq x y z
N MET A 1 -14.66 -25.90 -22.23
CA MET A 1 -13.46 -26.75 -22.40
C MET A 1 -12.34 -26.15 -21.55
N SER A 2 -11.85 -26.86 -20.54
CA SER A 2 -10.76 -26.36 -19.69
C SER A 2 -9.45 -26.44 -20.49
N LYS A 3 -8.85 -25.29 -20.83
CA LYS A 3 -7.53 -25.26 -21.46
C LYS A 3 -6.51 -25.60 -20.36
N ASN A 4 -6.12 -26.86 -20.28
CA ASN A 4 -5.01 -27.30 -19.44
C ASN A 4 -3.72 -26.68 -20.01
N GLY A 5 -3.33 -25.53 -19.47
CA GLY A 5 -2.10 -24.85 -19.85
C GLY A 5 -0.89 -25.67 -19.43
N ILE A 6 0.10 -25.79 -20.32
CA ILE A 6 1.39 -26.40 -20.00
C ILE A 6 2.03 -25.58 -18.87
N ARG A 7 2.25 -26.24 -17.73
CA ARG A 7 2.92 -25.64 -16.56
C ARG A 7 4.39 -26.02 -16.59
N TYR A 8 5.24 -25.02 -16.81
CA TYR A 8 6.69 -25.17 -16.70
C TYR A 8 7.15 -24.92 -15.27
N SER A 9 8.11 -25.72 -14.79
CA SER A 9 8.75 -25.53 -13.49
C SER A 9 9.51 -24.20 -13.44
N GLU A 10 9.68 -23.66 -12.25
CA GLU A 10 10.34 -22.38 -12.07
C GLU A 10 11.84 -22.44 -12.43
N GLU A 11 12.50 -23.55 -12.10
CA GLU A 11 13.91 -23.78 -12.45
C GLU A 11 14.14 -23.83 -13.95
N PHE A 12 13.22 -24.44 -14.70
CA PHE A 12 13.30 -24.47 -16.16
C PHE A 12 13.19 -23.05 -16.76
N LYS A 13 12.28 -22.22 -16.23
CA LYS A 13 12.14 -20.82 -16.68
C LYS A 13 13.43 -20.03 -16.44
N LYS A 14 14.02 -20.16 -15.25
CA LYS A 14 15.29 -19.51 -14.89
C LYS A 14 16.44 -19.94 -15.82
N GLN A 15 16.52 -21.23 -16.15
CA GLN A 15 17.54 -21.74 -17.07
C GLN A 15 17.41 -21.13 -18.46
N VAL A 16 16.20 -21.07 -19.03
CA VAL A 16 15.94 -20.47 -20.35
C VAL A 16 16.30 -18.97 -20.35
N ILE A 17 15.97 -18.26 -19.27
CA ILE A 17 16.30 -16.83 -19.13
C ILE A 17 17.81 -16.63 -19.00
N LYS A 18 18.52 -17.47 -18.25
CA LYS A 18 19.98 -17.44 -18.14
C LYS A 18 20.66 -17.60 -19.52
N LEU A 19 20.15 -18.51 -20.35
CA LEU A 19 20.63 -18.69 -21.72
C LEU A 19 20.35 -17.46 -22.60
N TYR A 20 19.18 -16.85 -22.46
CA TYR A 20 18.88 -15.59 -23.14
C TYR A 20 19.85 -14.47 -22.75
N HIS A 21 20.15 -14.32 -21.46
CA HIS A 21 21.15 -13.35 -20.99
C HIS A 21 22.58 -13.64 -21.45
N SER A 22 22.89 -14.91 -21.77
CA SER A 22 24.17 -15.28 -22.38
C SER A 22 24.30 -14.92 -23.87
N GLY A 23 23.26 -14.31 -24.46
CA GLY A 23 23.26 -13.83 -25.85
C GLY A 23 22.58 -14.77 -26.85
N GLN A 24 21.93 -15.84 -26.40
CA GLN A 24 21.18 -16.74 -27.29
C GLN A 24 19.87 -16.08 -27.76
N PRO A 25 19.56 -16.06 -29.06
CA PRO A 25 18.34 -15.47 -29.56
C PRO A 25 17.12 -16.32 -29.18
N VAL A 26 16.00 -15.66 -28.86
CA VAL A 26 14.74 -16.31 -28.44
C VAL A 26 14.23 -17.33 -29.47
N LEU A 27 14.48 -17.09 -30.76
CA LEU A 27 14.14 -18.01 -31.85
C LEU A 27 14.88 -19.35 -31.75
N ASN A 28 16.16 -19.35 -31.37
CA ASN A 28 16.93 -20.59 -31.22
C ASN A 28 16.48 -21.34 -29.97
N LEU A 29 16.28 -20.64 -28.85
CA LEU A 29 15.75 -21.22 -27.62
C LEU A 29 14.35 -21.83 -27.82
N SER A 30 13.51 -21.17 -28.62
CA SER A 30 12.18 -21.67 -28.95
C SER A 30 12.24 -22.99 -29.73
N ARG A 31 13.18 -23.11 -30.67
CA ARG A 31 13.38 -24.33 -31.48
C ARG A 31 14.00 -25.47 -30.68
N GLU A 32 15.00 -25.17 -29.84
CA GLU A 32 15.73 -26.17 -29.07
C GLU A 32 14.90 -26.77 -27.93
N TYR A 33 14.16 -25.91 -27.21
CA TYR A 33 13.38 -26.33 -26.05
C TYR A 33 11.88 -26.52 -26.34
N GLY A 34 11.43 -26.28 -27.57
CA GLY A 34 10.03 -26.43 -27.97
C GLY A 34 9.07 -25.46 -27.27
N VAL A 35 9.58 -24.34 -26.75
CA VAL A 35 8.78 -23.33 -26.06
C VAL A 35 8.38 -22.24 -27.05
N ALA A 36 7.10 -21.84 -27.08
CA ALA A 36 6.67 -20.73 -27.92
C ALA A 36 7.43 -19.43 -27.58
N THR A 37 7.90 -18.71 -28.59
CA THR A 37 8.63 -17.43 -28.44
C THR A 37 7.90 -16.44 -27.53
N VAL A 38 6.59 -16.33 -27.67
CA VAL A 38 5.72 -15.47 -26.84
C VAL A 38 5.81 -15.83 -25.36
N THR A 39 5.91 -17.12 -25.03
CA THR A 39 6.05 -17.60 -23.66
C THR A 39 7.41 -17.23 -23.09
N ILE A 40 8.47 -17.33 -23.88
CA ILE A 40 9.83 -16.92 -23.49
C ILE A 40 9.86 -15.41 -23.21
N TYR A 41 9.28 -14.58 -24.09
CA TYR A 41 9.17 -13.14 -23.85
C TYR A 41 8.34 -12.80 -22.60
N LYS A 42 7.29 -13.58 -22.30
CA LYS A 42 6.54 -13.44 -21.04
C LYS A 42 7.43 -13.72 -19.83
N TRP A 43 8.25 -14.77 -19.87
CA TRP A 43 9.19 -15.07 -18.79
C TRP A 43 10.26 -13.98 -18.68
N ILE A 44 10.85 -13.53 -19.78
CA ILE A 44 11.79 -12.40 -19.76
C ILE A 44 11.14 -11.19 -19.09
N LYS A 45 9.88 -10.86 -19.39
CA LYS A 45 9.19 -9.74 -18.73
C LYS A 45 8.90 -9.97 -17.25
N GLN A 46 8.60 -11.20 -16.83
CA GLN A 46 8.31 -11.55 -15.43
C GLN A 46 9.56 -11.60 -14.55
N PHE A 47 10.68 -12.05 -15.12
CA PHE A 47 11.96 -12.20 -14.44
C PHE A 47 12.94 -11.07 -14.77
N SER A 48 12.56 -10.14 -15.65
CA SER A 48 13.29 -8.88 -15.84
C SER A 48 13.22 -8.16 -14.51
N PRO A 49 14.37 -7.80 -13.91
CA PRO A 49 14.37 -6.99 -12.73
C PRO A 49 13.68 -5.67 -13.10
N VAL A 50 12.51 -5.41 -12.50
CA VAL A 50 12.08 -4.03 -12.33
C VAL A 50 13.21 -3.43 -11.52
N GLN A 51 13.86 -2.41 -12.06
CA GLN A 51 14.88 -1.61 -11.38
C GLN A 51 14.22 -0.93 -10.17
N VAL A 52 13.97 -1.71 -9.12
CA VAL A 52 13.90 -1.26 -7.75
C VAL A 52 15.34 -1.39 -7.30
N SER A 53 15.95 -0.24 -7.06
CA SER A 53 17.32 -0.11 -6.61
C SER A 53 17.66 -1.17 -5.56
N ASP A 54 18.79 -1.83 -5.81
CA ASP A 54 19.60 -2.63 -4.90
C ASP A 54 19.25 -4.13 -4.79
N ASN A 55 20.23 -4.89 -5.25
CA ASN A 55 20.38 -6.33 -5.12
C ASN A 55 20.49 -6.73 -3.64
N GLU A 56 19.37 -6.87 -2.95
CA GLU A 56 19.31 -7.65 -1.73
C GLU A 56 18.34 -8.80 -1.97
N GLU A 57 18.88 -10.03 -2.04
CA GLU A 57 18.08 -11.24 -1.92
C GLU A 57 17.43 -11.22 -0.53
N ILE A 58 16.25 -10.61 -0.44
CA ILE A 58 15.54 -10.42 0.83
C ILE A 58 15.33 -11.80 1.45
N ASN A 59 16.02 -12.09 2.54
CA ASN A 59 15.93 -13.37 3.21
C ASN A 59 14.50 -13.52 3.78
N VAL A 60 13.94 -14.73 3.82
CA VAL A 60 12.58 -14.99 4.34
C VAL A 60 12.39 -14.38 5.73
N LYS A 61 13.45 -14.35 6.53
CA LYS A 61 13.48 -13.72 7.87
C LYS A 61 13.29 -12.21 7.82
N GLU A 62 13.90 -11.52 6.87
CA GLU A 62 13.79 -10.07 6.68
C GLU A 62 12.41 -9.67 6.17
N TYR A 63 11.84 -10.48 5.27
CA TYR A 63 10.47 -10.29 4.80
C TYR A 63 9.44 -10.39 5.93
N GLN A 64 9.61 -11.36 6.84
CA GLN A 64 8.76 -11.47 8.03
C GLN A 64 8.94 -10.29 8.99
N ALA A 65 10.17 -9.85 9.22
CA ALA A 65 10.46 -8.67 10.04
C ALA A 65 9.83 -7.40 9.44
N MET A 66 9.91 -7.23 8.12
CA MET A 66 9.31 -6.11 7.41
C MET A 66 7.79 -6.12 7.49
N LYS A 67 7.15 -7.29 7.32
CA LYS A 67 5.70 -7.44 7.53
C LYS A 67 5.27 -7.06 8.94
N LYS A 68 6.03 -7.50 9.95
CA LYS A 68 5.75 -7.14 11.34
C LYS A 68 5.86 -5.62 11.54
N ARG A 69 6.89 -4.99 10.97
CA ARG A 69 7.08 -3.55 11.07
C ARG A 69 5.95 -2.76 10.40
N ILE A 70 5.48 -3.21 9.24
CA ILE A 70 4.33 -2.61 8.56
C ILE A 70 3.08 -2.70 9.43
N ALA A 71 2.79 -3.87 9.99
CA ALA A 71 1.62 -4.05 10.87
C ALA A 71 1.70 -3.16 12.12
N GLU A 72 2.88 -3.03 12.73
CA GLU A 72 3.11 -2.10 13.85
C GLU A 72 2.82 -0.65 13.46
N LEU A 73 3.36 -0.19 12.32
CA LEU A 73 3.16 1.18 11.84
C LEU A 73 1.69 1.47 11.49
N GLU A 74 0.98 0.52 10.90
CA GLU A 74 -0.45 0.64 10.60
C GLU A 74 -1.29 0.77 11.89
N MET A 75 -0.94 0.01 12.93
CA MET A 75 -1.58 0.13 14.23
C MET A 75 -1.31 1.48 14.88
N GLU A 76 -0.06 1.94 14.89
CA GLU A 76 0.31 3.26 15.42
C GLU A 76 -0.44 4.39 14.69
N TYR A 77 -0.52 4.30 13.36
CA TYR A 77 -1.24 5.26 12.53
C TYR A 77 -2.74 5.32 12.88
N GLU A 78 -3.39 4.17 13.06
CA GLU A 78 -4.81 4.12 13.43
C GLU A 78 -5.07 4.66 14.85
N ILE A 79 -4.16 4.40 15.80
CA ILE A 79 -4.24 5.00 17.15
C ILE A 79 -4.12 6.53 17.04
N LEU A 80 -3.13 7.03 16.30
CA LEU A 80 -2.91 8.47 16.13
C LEU A 80 -4.11 9.15 15.48
N LYS A 81 -4.69 8.54 14.45
CA LYS A 81 -5.88 9.05 13.75
C LYS A 81 -7.09 9.14 14.69
N LYS A 82 -7.34 8.10 15.51
CA LYS A 82 -8.40 8.10 16.51
C LYS A 82 -8.16 9.17 17.59
N ALA A 83 -6.94 9.30 18.07
CA ALA A 83 -6.57 10.31 19.06
C ALA A 83 -6.85 11.72 18.51
N THR A 84 -6.36 12.03 17.30
CA THR A 84 -6.60 13.33 16.64
C THR A 84 -8.09 13.62 16.48
N ALA A 85 -8.90 12.63 16.09
CA ALA A 85 -10.35 12.81 15.98
C ALA A 85 -11.00 13.13 17.35
N ILE A 86 -10.58 12.48 18.43
CA ILE A 86 -11.05 12.76 19.79
C ILE A 86 -10.66 14.18 20.22
N PHE A 87 -9.40 14.58 20.01
CA PHE A 87 -8.92 15.92 20.37
C PHE A 87 -9.65 17.01 19.61
N ALA A 88 -9.86 16.83 18.30
CA ALA A 88 -10.61 17.76 17.48
C ALA A 88 -12.05 17.91 17.98
N ARG A 89 -12.77 16.81 18.24
CA ARG A 89 -14.14 16.84 18.79
C ARG A 89 -14.22 17.58 20.12
N LYS A 90 -13.29 17.31 21.05
CA LYS A 90 -13.23 18.00 22.35
C LYS A 90 -13.07 19.52 22.19
N ARG A 91 -12.24 19.95 21.22
CA ARG A 91 -12.06 21.37 20.90
C ARG A 91 -13.34 22.00 20.33
N TYR A 92 -13.98 21.37 19.34
CA TYR A 92 -15.23 21.89 18.76
C TYR A 92 -16.36 21.97 19.79
N MET A 93 -16.49 20.98 20.67
CA MET A 93 -17.52 20.99 21.73
C MET A 93 -17.29 22.07 22.78
N LYS A 94 -16.02 22.37 23.10
CA LYS A 94 -15.67 23.47 24.03
C LYS A 94 -16.02 24.83 23.42
N LEU A 95 -15.72 25.01 22.13
CA LEU A 95 -16.04 26.25 21.40
C LEU A 95 -17.56 26.47 21.28
N LEU A 96 -18.32 25.42 20.96
CA LEU A 96 -19.79 25.50 20.87
C LEU A 96 -20.47 25.76 22.21
N HIS A 97 -19.98 25.17 23.31
CA HIS A 97 -20.48 25.51 24.64
C HIS A 97 -20.19 26.97 25.00
N SER A 98 -18.96 27.43 24.75
CA SER A 98 -18.58 28.81 25.05
C SER A 98 -19.41 29.82 24.25
N SER A 99 -19.70 29.56 22.97
CA SER A 99 -20.51 30.45 22.15
C SER A 99 -21.99 30.45 22.55
N LYS A 100 -22.57 29.29 22.89
CA LYS A 100 -23.95 29.20 23.42
C LYS A 100 -24.11 29.93 24.76
N ILE A 101 -23.13 29.78 25.65
CA ILE A 101 -23.12 30.49 26.94
C ILE A 101 -23.04 31.99 26.70
N GLN A 102 -22.15 32.47 25.82
CA GLN A 102 -22.08 33.90 25.50
C GLN A 102 -23.39 34.42 24.89
N SER A 103 -23.96 33.73 23.90
CA SER A 103 -25.25 34.12 23.31
C SER A 103 -26.39 34.18 24.33
N SER A 104 -26.46 33.22 25.27
CA SER A 104 -27.44 33.23 26.36
C SER A 104 -27.23 34.38 27.35
N ILE A 105 -25.97 34.69 27.69
CA ILE A 105 -25.61 35.85 28.54
C ILE A 105 -26.03 37.15 27.86
N TYR A 106 -25.70 37.33 26.57
CA TYR A 106 -26.10 38.51 25.80
C TYR A 106 -27.62 38.68 25.75
N CYS A 107 -28.37 37.60 25.54
CA CYS A 107 -29.83 37.65 25.53
C CYS A 107 -30.39 38.04 26.91
N LYS A 108 -29.85 37.47 28.00
CA LYS A 108 -30.27 37.80 29.38
C LYS A 108 -29.95 39.23 29.78
N ILE A 109 -28.77 39.75 29.43
CA ILE A 109 -28.38 41.15 29.70
C ILE A 109 -29.34 42.09 28.96
N ASN A 110 -29.60 41.83 27.67
CA ASN A 110 -30.46 42.68 26.85
C ASN A 110 -31.94 42.65 27.30
N LEU A 111 -32.41 41.52 27.83
CA LEU A 111 -33.75 41.39 28.45
C LEU A 111 -33.87 42.13 29.78
N GLN A 112 -32.79 42.26 30.56
CA GLN A 112 -32.80 43.02 31.82
C GLN A 112 -32.74 44.54 31.58
N SER A 113 -32.09 44.98 30.50
CA SER A 113 -32.06 46.39 30.08
C SER A 113 -33.43 46.93 29.62
N PHE A 114 -34.37 46.05 29.26
CA PHE A 114 -35.74 46.39 28.82
C PHE A 114 -36.76 46.47 29.96
N LYS A 115 -36.34 46.26 31.22
CA LYS A 115 -37.23 46.16 32.39
C LYS A 115 -37.00 47.23 33.45
N ILE A 116 -36.24 48.27 33.12
CA ILE A 116 -36.01 49.44 33.95
C ILE A 116 -37.03 50.50 33.48
N PRO A 117 -37.91 51.01 34.37
CA PRO A 117 -38.98 51.95 34.01
C PRO A 117 -38.45 53.31 33.53
#